data_AF-A0A6J5Y3H3-F1
#
_entry.id   AF-A0A6J5Y3H3-F1
#
_cell.length_a   1.000
_cell.length_b   1.000
_cell.length_c   1.000
_cell.angle_alpha   90.00
_cell.angle_beta   90.00
_cell.angle_gamma   90.00
#
_symmetry.space_group_name_H-M   'P 1'
#
loop_
_entity.id
_entity.type
_entity.pdbx_description
1 polymer ?
#
loop_
_entity_poly.entity_id
_entity_poly.type
_entity_poly.pdbx_seq_one_letter_code
_entity_poly.pdbx_strand_id
1 'polypeptide(L)'
;MGEVDLAFIQDPDHRPKLSITEAQGIPLIDLSLIISTPNSISDPIAIEGVVREIGNACRDWGFFQVINHGVSLDKLLKIEVVARKFFALPLEEKRKIMRDEKNILGYYDSERTKNVRDWKELFDFTVKEPTFVPSSPDPEDKEVIEWYNQWPAYLPELRVVCEEYGREVEQLALKLMGLIALILGLPEDRFTSYFKEQTSFIRLNHYPPCPSPELTLGVGRHKDGGALTVLPQDDVGGLEVKRKTDGEWIWVKPTPNAYVINVGDSI
;
A
#
# COMPACT_ATOMS: atom_id res chain seq x y z
N MET A 1 -10.46 -16.86 -27.87
CA MET A 1 -9.86 -15.96 -26.86
C MET A 1 -9.74 -14.60 -27.50
N GLY A 2 -10.02 -13.51 -26.77
CA GLY A 2 -9.75 -12.17 -27.28
C GLY A 2 -8.26 -11.88 -27.18
N GLU A 3 -7.67 -11.28 -28.20
CA GLU A 3 -6.28 -10.84 -28.14
C GLU A 3 -6.13 -9.69 -27.14
N VAL A 4 -5.13 -9.77 -26.27
CA VAL A 4 -4.75 -8.67 -25.38
C VAL A 4 -3.84 -7.70 -26.11
N ASP A 5 -3.99 -6.39 -25.85
CA ASP A 5 -3.13 -5.35 -26.40
C ASP A 5 -1.65 -5.63 -26.03
N LEU A 6 -0.78 -5.54 -27.03
CA LEU A 6 0.67 -5.75 -26.92
C LEU A 6 1.31 -4.92 -25.80
N ALA A 7 0.72 -3.75 -25.46
CA ALA A 7 1.19 -2.90 -24.38
C ALA A 7 1.20 -3.57 -22.99
N PHE A 8 0.37 -4.60 -22.76
CA PHE A 8 0.30 -5.35 -21.50
C PHE A 8 1.14 -6.65 -21.50
N ILE A 9 1.65 -7.07 -22.66
CA ILE A 9 2.34 -8.36 -22.79
C ILE A 9 3.73 -8.26 -22.18
N GLN A 10 3.97 -9.08 -21.16
CA GLN A 10 5.28 -9.28 -20.56
C GLN A 10 6.21 -10.03 -21.52
N ASP A 11 7.46 -9.59 -21.51
CA ASP A 11 8.59 -10.34 -22.05
C ASP A 11 8.60 -11.79 -21.50
N PRO A 12 9.00 -12.82 -22.29
CA PRO A 12 8.95 -14.22 -21.86
C PRO A 12 9.55 -14.52 -20.48
N ASP A 13 10.65 -13.88 -20.09
CA ASP A 13 11.31 -14.09 -18.78
C ASP A 13 10.58 -13.39 -17.61
N HIS A 14 9.64 -12.50 -17.96
CA HIS A 14 8.86 -11.67 -17.05
C HIS A 14 7.41 -12.14 -16.85
N ARG A 15 6.92 -13.05 -17.71
CA ARG A 15 5.57 -13.62 -17.60
C ARG A 15 5.32 -14.31 -16.25
N PRO A 16 4.07 -14.31 -15.74
CA PRO A 16 3.71 -14.99 -14.51
C PRO A 16 3.84 -16.51 -14.63
N LYS A 17 4.26 -17.16 -13.55
CA LYS A 17 4.16 -18.61 -13.38
C LYS A 17 2.75 -18.90 -12.82
N LEU A 18 1.86 -19.53 -13.60
CA LEU A 18 0.50 -19.87 -13.12
C LEU A 18 0.48 -20.93 -11.98
N SER A 19 1.62 -21.54 -11.68
CA SER A 19 1.78 -22.47 -10.56
C SER A 19 1.90 -21.72 -9.24
N ILE A 20 0.79 -21.60 -8.50
CA ILE A 20 0.77 -20.97 -7.18
C ILE A 20 1.65 -21.75 -6.21
N THR A 21 2.71 -21.12 -5.71
CA THR A 21 3.45 -21.57 -4.52
C THR A 21 2.98 -20.73 -3.34
N GLU A 22 2.10 -21.28 -2.50
CA GLU A 22 1.59 -20.56 -1.31
C GLU A 22 2.75 -20.15 -0.37
N ALA A 23 2.61 -18.97 0.24
CA ALA A 23 3.52 -18.48 1.27
C ALA A 23 3.55 -19.35 2.53
N GLN A 24 4.44 -20.34 2.54
CA GLN A 24 4.99 -20.83 3.79
C GLN A 24 6.04 -19.84 4.30
N GLY A 25 5.72 -19.17 5.41
CA GLY A 25 6.69 -18.45 6.24
C GLY A 25 6.64 -16.92 6.25
N ILE A 26 5.72 -16.26 5.53
CA ILE A 26 5.47 -14.82 5.77
C ILE A 26 4.90 -14.69 7.19
N PRO A 27 5.56 -13.96 8.10
CA PRO A 27 5.12 -13.91 9.50
C PRO A 27 3.75 -13.26 9.64
N LEU A 28 2.91 -13.81 10.52
CA LEU A 28 1.63 -13.23 10.94
C LEU A 28 1.78 -12.79 12.40
N ILE A 29 1.70 -11.48 12.64
CA ILE A 29 2.08 -10.85 13.92
C ILE A 29 0.84 -10.24 14.56
N ASP A 30 0.62 -10.52 15.85
CA ASP A 30 -0.50 -9.99 16.62
C ASP A 30 -0.11 -8.69 17.33
N LEU A 31 -0.76 -7.58 16.96
CA LEU A 31 -0.48 -6.25 17.53
C LEU A 31 -1.35 -5.91 18.76
N SER A 32 -2.25 -6.81 19.20
CA SER A 32 -3.16 -6.56 20.33
C SER A 32 -2.43 -6.10 21.60
N LEU A 33 -1.24 -6.66 21.86
CA LEU A 33 -0.42 -6.37 23.04
C LEU A 33 0.20 -4.96 23.01
N ILE A 34 0.45 -4.39 21.82
CA ILE A 34 1.04 -3.06 21.63
C ILE A 34 -0.05 -1.97 21.52
N ILE A 35 -1.20 -2.32 20.95
CA ILE A 35 -2.31 -1.40 20.66
C ILE A 35 -3.26 -1.23 21.87
N SER A 36 -2.93 -1.89 22.98
CA SER A 36 -3.61 -1.80 24.28
C SER A 36 -3.94 -0.35 24.69
N THR A 37 -5.19 -0.14 25.12
CA THR A 37 -5.79 1.18 25.40
C THR A 37 -5.08 1.99 26.52
N PRO A 38 -5.32 3.31 26.66
CA PRO A 38 -4.61 4.17 27.62
C PRO A 38 -4.58 3.74 29.11
N ASN A 39 -5.38 2.76 29.52
CA ASN A 39 -5.48 2.27 30.91
C ASN A 39 -4.84 0.89 31.15
N SER A 40 -4.31 0.22 30.12
CA SER A 40 -3.58 -1.04 30.28
C SER A 40 -2.08 -0.76 30.37
N ILE A 41 -1.45 -1.21 31.46
CA ILE A 41 0.01 -1.27 31.55
C ILE A 41 0.49 -2.38 30.62
N SER A 42 0.95 -2.03 29.44
CA SER A 42 1.53 -2.98 28.49
C SER A 42 2.78 -3.62 29.09
N ASP A 43 2.84 -4.95 29.11
CA ASP A 43 3.99 -5.69 29.63
C ASP A 43 5.23 -5.42 28.74
N PRO A 44 6.33 -4.84 29.28
CA PRO A 44 7.54 -4.56 28.51
C PRO A 44 8.13 -5.81 27.84
N ILE A 45 8.01 -6.99 28.47
CA ILE A 45 8.52 -8.26 27.94
C ILE A 45 7.70 -8.68 26.72
N ALA A 46 6.38 -8.46 26.76
CA ALA A 46 5.49 -8.74 25.63
C ALA A 46 5.76 -7.81 24.44
N ILE A 47 6.01 -6.51 24.71
CA ILE A 47 6.42 -5.55 23.67
C ILE A 47 7.75 -5.99 23.04
N GLU A 48 8.77 -6.35 23.84
CA GLU A 48 10.06 -6.83 23.33
C GLU A 48 9.90 -8.07 22.44
N GLY A 49 8.99 -8.99 22.80
CA GLY A 49 8.63 -10.15 22.00
C GLY A 49 8.15 -9.79 20.59
N VAL A 50 7.13 -8.92 20.50
CA VAL A 50 6.54 -8.50 19.21
C VAL A 50 7.52 -7.62 18.41
N VAL A 51 8.27 -6.74 19.06
CA VAL A 51 9.36 -5.96 18.44
C VAL A 51 10.38 -6.88 17.78
N ARG A 52 10.79 -7.97 18.45
CA ARG A 52 11.71 -8.97 17.88
C ARG A 52 11.09 -9.74 16.71
N GLU A 53 9.81 -10.08 16.75
CA GLU A 53 9.12 -10.74 15.63
C GLU A 53 9.06 -9.86 14.38
N ILE A 54 8.69 -8.59 14.53
CA ILE A 54 8.72 -7.60 13.43
C ILE A 54 10.15 -7.43 12.91
N GLY A 55 11.15 -7.34 13.79
CA GLY A 55 12.56 -7.20 13.40
C GLY A 55 13.10 -8.37 12.58
N ASN A 56 12.72 -9.60 12.92
CA ASN A 56 13.04 -10.78 12.13
C ASN A 56 12.30 -10.76 10.78
N ALA A 57 11.02 -10.39 10.76
CA ALA A 57 10.25 -10.31 9.52
C ALA A 57 10.82 -9.28 8.52
N CYS A 58 11.16 -8.08 8.99
CA CYS A 58 11.79 -7.05 8.18
C CYS A 58 13.15 -7.51 7.60
N ARG A 59 13.96 -8.19 8.42
CA ARG A 59 15.25 -8.74 8.00
C ARG A 59 15.10 -9.83 6.93
N ASP A 60 14.33 -10.87 7.23
CA ASP A 60 14.34 -12.11 6.47
C ASP A 60 13.46 -12.03 5.21
N TRP A 61 12.32 -11.33 5.32
CA TRP A 61 11.36 -11.15 4.22
C TRP A 61 11.30 -9.70 3.72
N GLY A 62 11.32 -8.72 4.62
CA GLY A 62 10.87 -7.36 4.31
C GLY A 62 9.34 -7.22 4.20
N PHE A 63 8.62 -8.31 4.48
CA PHE A 63 7.16 -8.44 4.43
C PHE A 63 6.66 -9.21 5.66
N PHE A 64 5.50 -8.82 6.19
CA PHE A 64 4.75 -9.55 7.20
C PHE A 64 3.26 -9.21 7.10
N GLN A 65 2.42 -9.96 7.79
CA GLN A 65 1.02 -9.65 8.01
C GLN A 65 0.81 -9.24 9.47
N VAL A 66 -0.08 -8.28 9.72
CA VAL A 66 -0.49 -7.87 11.08
C VAL A 66 -1.97 -8.07 11.29
N ILE A 67 -2.35 -8.57 12.47
CA ILE A 67 -3.73 -8.70 12.95
C ILE A 67 -3.91 -7.94 14.27
N ASN A 68 -5.17 -7.72 14.68
CA ASN A 68 -5.53 -6.92 15.86
C ASN A 68 -4.90 -5.51 15.84
N HIS A 69 -4.73 -4.96 14.64
CA HIS A 69 -3.99 -3.74 14.30
C HIS A 69 -4.72 -2.42 14.64
N GLY A 70 -5.75 -2.44 15.48
CA GLY A 70 -6.50 -1.25 15.93
C GLY A 70 -7.46 -0.61 14.91
N VAL A 71 -7.08 -0.53 13.62
CA VAL A 71 -7.90 0.07 12.56
C VAL A 71 -9.28 -0.60 12.47
N SER A 72 -10.35 0.21 12.45
CA SER A 72 -11.73 -0.27 12.39
C SER A 72 -12.08 -1.04 11.11
N LEU A 73 -12.57 -2.27 11.27
CA LEU A 73 -13.07 -3.10 10.17
C LEU A 73 -14.24 -2.46 9.41
N ASP A 74 -15.12 -1.73 10.10
CA ASP A 74 -16.22 -1.00 9.46
C ASP A 74 -15.70 0.09 8.49
N LYS A 75 -14.58 0.74 8.81
CA LYS A 75 -13.93 1.71 7.90
C LYS A 75 -13.29 1.03 6.69
N LEU A 76 -12.65 -0.14 6.89
CA LEU A 76 -12.10 -0.95 5.79
C LEU A 76 -13.21 -1.40 4.82
N LEU A 77 -14.30 -1.97 5.33
CA LEU A 77 -15.43 -2.40 4.51
C LEU A 77 -16.10 -1.21 3.78
N LYS A 78 -16.19 -0.04 4.43
CA LYS A 78 -16.69 1.18 3.78
C LYS A 78 -15.80 1.63 2.63
N ILE A 79 -14.48 1.66 2.79
CA ILE A 79 -13.57 2.10 1.70
C ILE A 79 -13.61 1.12 0.53
N GLU A 80 -13.68 -0.19 0.76
CA GLU A 80 -13.89 -1.18 -0.30
C GLU A 80 -15.20 -0.94 -1.08
N VAL A 81 -16.31 -0.67 -0.37
CA VAL A 81 -17.61 -0.41 -1.01
C VAL A 81 -17.58 0.86 -1.87
N VAL A 82 -17.01 1.96 -1.39
CA VAL A 82 -16.92 3.20 -2.20
C VAL A 82 -15.89 3.10 -3.32
N ALA A 83 -14.80 2.35 -3.14
CA ALA A 83 -13.85 2.04 -4.20
C ALA A 83 -14.52 1.24 -5.33
N ARG A 84 -15.27 0.18 -4.99
CA ARG A 84 -16.05 -0.60 -5.97
C ARG A 84 -17.08 0.25 -6.70
N LYS A 85 -17.80 1.15 -6.00
CA LYS A 85 -18.69 2.14 -6.64
C LYS A 85 -17.95 3.04 -7.62
N PHE A 86 -16.79 3.55 -7.22
CA PHE A 86 -15.97 4.43 -8.05
C PHE A 86 -15.48 3.75 -9.32
N PHE A 87 -14.88 2.56 -9.22
CA PHE A 87 -14.37 1.85 -10.40
C PHE A 87 -15.50 1.33 -11.32
N ALA A 88 -16.71 1.12 -10.81
CA ALA A 88 -17.90 0.81 -11.61
C ALA A 88 -18.48 2.01 -12.39
N LEU A 89 -17.97 3.23 -12.20
CA LEU A 89 -18.38 4.39 -13.01
C LEU A 89 -17.92 4.26 -14.47
N PRO A 90 -18.62 4.89 -15.43
CA PRO A 90 -18.15 5.01 -16.82
C PRO A 90 -16.75 5.60 -16.90
N LEU A 91 -15.97 5.18 -17.90
CA LEU A 91 -14.60 5.63 -18.09
C LEU A 91 -14.50 7.14 -18.29
N GLU A 92 -15.51 7.73 -18.94
CA GLU A 92 -15.65 9.17 -19.16
C GLU A 92 -15.81 9.94 -17.84
N GLU A 93 -16.50 9.36 -16.86
CA GLU A 93 -16.67 9.96 -15.53
C GLU A 93 -15.38 9.86 -14.71
N LYS A 94 -14.73 8.68 -14.71
CA LYS A 94 -13.42 8.47 -14.05
C LYS A 94 -12.35 9.40 -14.63
N ARG A 95 -12.37 9.64 -15.94
CA ARG A 95 -11.41 10.52 -16.63
C ARG A 95 -11.57 12.02 -16.36
N LYS A 96 -12.67 12.50 -15.76
CA LYS A 96 -12.82 13.92 -15.35
C LYS A 96 -11.85 14.33 -14.25
N ILE A 97 -11.35 13.36 -13.49
CA ILE A 97 -10.37 13.50 -12.41
C ILE A 97 -9.08 12.75 -12.74
N MET A 98 -8.78 12.57 -14.03
CA MET A 98 -7.56 11.92 -14.48
C MET A 98 -6.35 12.80 -14.18
N ARG A 99 -5.23 12.14 -13.90
CA ARG A 99 -3.95 12.79 -13.66
C ARG A 99 -3.40 13.47 -14.90
N ASP A 100 -2.74 14.60 -14.69
CA ASP A 100 -2.04 15.36 -15.70
C ASP A 100 -0.72 15.94 -15.14
N GLU A 101 -0.03 16.78 -15.93
CA GLU A 101 1.25 17.40 -15.55
C GLU A 101 1.17 18.35 -14.33
N LYS A 102 -0.04 18.75 -13.91
CA LYS A 102 -0.31 19.64 -12.77
C LYS A 102 -0.97 18.89 -11.62
N ASN A 103 -1.87 17.97 -11.95
CA ASN A 103 -2.67 17.18 -11.02
C ASN A 103 -2.10 15.76 -10.94
N ILE A 104 -1.09 15.58 -10.08
CA ILE A 104 -0.42 14.28 -9.93
C ILE A 104 -1.23 13.28 -9.08
N LEU A 105 -2.35 13.70 -8.49
CA LEU A 105 -3.30 12.88 -7.73
C LEU A 105 -4.60 12.69 -8.55
N GLY A 106 -5.37 11.66 -8.24
CA GLY A 106 -6.59 11.30 -8.98
C GLY A 106 -6.48 9.98 -9.75
N TYR A 107 -7.33 9.85 -10.77
CA TYR A 107 -7.52 8.63 -11.56
C TYR A 107 -6.40 8.37 -12.56
N TYR A 108 -6.05 7.09 -12.78
CA TYR A 108 -5.15 6.67 -13.85
C TYR A 108 -5.39 5.22 -14.29
N ASP A 109 -5.29 4.97 -15.60
CA ASP A 109 -5.52 3.65 -16.23
C ASP A 109 -4.32 3.13 -17.04
N SER A 110 -3.20 3.86 -17.01
CA SER A 110 -2.09 3.70 -17.96
C SER A 110 -0.73 3.59 -17.27
N GLU A 111 -0.70 3.12 -16.02
CA GLU A 111 0.54 2.89 -15.26
C GLU A 111 1.41 1.83 -15.95
N ARG A 112 2.73 2.01 -15.89
CA ARG A 112 3.70 1.14 -16.55
C ARG A 112 4.83 0.74 -15.60
N THR A 113 4.90 -0.53 -15.25
CA THR A 113 6.07 -1.08 -14.58
C THR A 113 7.08 -1.59 -15.61
N LYS A 114 8.31 -1.06 -15.57
CA LYS A 114 9.40 -1.42 -16.51
C LYS A 114 9.01 -1.32 -17.99
N ASN A 115 8.32 -0.24 -18.33
CA ASN A 115 7.79 0.08 -19.67
C ASN A 115 6.65 -0.82 -20.20
N VAL A 116 6.25 -1.89 -19.51
CA VAL A 116 5.03 -2.66 -19.83
C VAL A 116 3.85 -2.05 -19.06
N ARG A 117 2.67 -1.94 -19.69
CA ARG A 117 1.46 -1.42 -19.04
C ARG A 117 0.93 -2.44 -18.06
N ASP A 118 0.59 -1.99 -16.86
CA ASP A 118 0.04 -2.82 -15.79
C ASP A 118 -1.47 -3.07 -16.04
N TRP A 119 -1.94 -4.30 -15.81
CA TRP A 119 -3.35 -4.69 -16.01
C TRP A 119 -4.22 -4.24 -14.82
N LYS A 120 -4.36 -2.92 -14.67
CA LYS A 120 -5.17 -2.28 -13.63
C LYS A 120 -5.60 -0.87 -14.01
N GLU A 121 -6.54 -0.37 -13.23
CA GLU A 121 -6.79 1.06 -13.06
C GLU A 121 -6.64 1.44 -11.58
N LEU A 122 -6.41 2.72 -11.28
CA LEU A 122 -6.12 3.19 -9.93
C LEU A 122 -6.62 4.62 -9.66
N PHE A 123 -6.70 4.96 -8.38
CA PHE A 123 -6.99 6.31 -7.88
C PHE A 123 -6.09 6.60 -6.67
N ASP A 124 -5.28 7.67 -6.77
CA ASP A 124 -4.42 8.11 -5.66
C ASP A 124 -4.94 9.39 -5.02
N PHE A 125 -4.87 9.45 -3.69
CA PHE A 125 -5.17 10.63 -2.89
C PHE A 125 -4.25 10.70 -1.66
N THR A 126 -4.04 11.88 -1.09
CA THR A 126 -3.32 12.09 0.17
C THR A 126 -4.29 12.35 1.33
N VAL A 127 -3.87 12.01 2.55
CA VAL A 127 -4.71 12.14 3.77
C VAL A 127 -4.87 13.60 4.23
N LYS A 128 -3.87 14.45 3.93
CA LYS A 128 -3.82 15.88 4.29
C LYS A 128 -3.94 16.73 3.02
N GLU A 129 -4.90 17.67 3.00
CA GLU A 129 -5.15 18.56 1.87
C GLU A 129 -5.04 20.04 2.30
N PRO A 130 -4.20 20.88 1.65
CA PRO A 130 -3.19 20.51 0.66
C PRO A 130 -2.06 19.66 1.27
N THR A 131 -1.42 18.84 0.44
CA THR A 131 -0.10 18.25 0.77
C THR A 131 0.99 19.16 0.23
N PHE A 132 1.96 19.53 1.06
CA PHE A 132 3.14 20.28 0.63
C PHE A 132 4.25 19.29 0.30
N VAL A 133 4.86 19.44 -0.89
CA VAL A 133 6.03 18.65 -1.30
C VAL A 133 7.14 19.58 -1.80
N PRO A 134 8.42 19.20 -1.71
CA PRO A 134 9.51 19.94 -2.34
C PRO A 134 9.29 20.09 -3.86
N SER A 135 9.58 21.28 -4.39
CA SER A 135 9.63 21.55 -5.84
C SER A 135 10.68 20.69 -6.57
N SER A 136 11.74 20.31 -5.85
CA SER A 136 13.00 19.81 -6.36
C SER A 136 13.60 18.78 -5.39
N PRO A 137 14.40 17.81 -5.87
CA PRO A 137 15.21 16.94 -5.01
C PRO A 137 16.44 17.64 -4.41
N ASP A 138 16.72 18.89 -4.78
CA ASP A 138 17.82 19.68 -4.18
C ASP A 138 17.43 20.13 -2.75
N PRO A 139 18.18 19.70 -1.70
CA PRO A 139 17.86 20.07 -0.31
C PRO A 139 18.09 21.55 0.02
N GLU A 140 18.80 22.31 -0.82
CA GLU A 140 18.94 23.76 -0.67
C GLU A 140 17.76 24.53 -1.29
N ASP A 141 17.00 23.90 -2.18
CA ASP A 141 15.72 24.45 -2.66
C ASP A 141 14.65 24.30 -1.56
N LYS A 142 13.98 25.41 -1.27
CA LYS A 142 12.96 25.53 -0.23
C LYS A 142 11.60 25.89 -0.80
N GLU A 143 11.48 25.96 -2.12
CA GLU A 143 10.19 26.06 -2.78
C GLU A 143 9.40 24.76 -2.55
N VAL A 144 8.11 24.92 -2.28
CA VAL A 144 7.17 23.82 -2.09
C VAL A 144 6.02 24.00 -3.07
N ILE A 145 5.57 22.89 -3.65
CA ILE A 145 4.36 22.85 -4.46
C ILE A 145 3.24 22.19 -3.67
N GLU A 146 2.01 22.66 -3.91
CA GLU A 146 0.80 22.18 -3.24
C GLU A 146 0.11 21.13 -4.09
N TRP A 147 -0.18 19.96 -3.51
CA TRP A 147 -0.99 18.92 -4.13
C TRP A 147 -2.40 18.91 -3.53
N TYR A 148 -3.39 18.80 -4.41
CA TYR A 148 -4.82 18.76 -4.10
C TYR A 148 -5.46 17.49 -4.67
N ASN A 149 -6.34 16.86 -3.90
CA ASN A 149 -7.00 15.63 -4.32
C ASN A 149 -8.11 15.90 -5.34
N GLN A 150 -8.16 15.09 -6.39
CA GLN A 150 -9.16 15.23 -7.44
C GLN A 150 -10.38 14.36 -7.14
N TRP A 151 -11.27 14.84 -6.27
CA TRP A 151 -12.46 14.10 -5.85
C TRP A 151 -13.58 14.12 -6.90
N PRO A 152 -14.25 12.98 -7.19
CA PRO A 152 -15.36 12.93 -8.14
C PRO A 152 -16.63 13.58 -7.56
N ALA A 153 -17.11 14.64 -8.20
CA ALA A 153 -18.29 15.41 -7.74
C ALA A 153 -19.58 14.58 -7.60
N TYR A 154 -19.70 13.47 -8.34
CA TYR A 154 -20.89 12.59 -8.33
C TYR A 154 -20.83 11.48 -7.27
N LEU A 155 -19.72 11.34 -6.53
CA LEU A 155 -19.54 10.33 -5.48
C LEU A 155 -18.92 10.98 -4.22
N PRO A 156 -19.62 11.94 -3.59
CA PRO A 156 -19.08 12.72 -2.46
C PRO A 156 -18.76 11.86 -1.23
N GLU A 157 -19.37 10.68 -1.08
CA GLU A 157 -19.02 9.76 0.00
C GLU A 157 -17.60 9.19 -0.12
N LEU A 158 -17.02 9.16 -1.33
CA LEU A 158 -15.66 8.67 -1.54
C LEU A 158 -14.66 9.47 -0.72
N ARG A 159 -14.75 10.81 -0.78
CA ARG A 159 -13.87 11.72 -0.02
C ARG A 159 -13.91 11.43 1.48
N VAL A 160 -15.11 11.43 2.06
CA VAL A 160 -15.30 11.29 3.52
C VAL A 160 -14.75 9.94 4.00
N VAL A 161 -15.08 8.86 3.31
CA VAL A 161 -14.64 7.51 3.67
C VAL A 161 -13.13 7.34 3.50
N CYS A 162 -12.57 7.84 2.40
CA CYS A 162 -11.14 7.82 2.13
C CYS A 162 -10.33 8.60 3.18
N GLU A 163 -10.77 9.79 3.55
CA GLU A 163 -10.15 10.59 4.62
C GLU A 163 -10.27 9.92 6.00
N GLU A 164 -11.42 9.34 6.34
CA GLU A 164 -11.65 8.68 7.63
C GLU A 164 -10.86 7.40 7.83
N TYR A 165 -10.70 6.61 6.77
CA TYR A 165 -9.88 5.41 6.74
C TYR A 165 -8.39 5.76 6.69
N GLY A 166 -8.01 6.75 5.87
CA GLY A 166 -6.62 7.14 5.71
C GLY A 166 -5.96 7.63 7.00
N ARG A 167 -6.69 8.38 7.84
CA ARG A 167 -6.20 8.78 9.17
C ARG A 167 -5.94 7.61 10.13
N GLU A 168 -6.63 6.49 9.97
CA GLU A 168 -6.41 5.29 10.81
C GLU A 168 -5.18 4.52 10.34
N VAL A 169 -5.04 4.34 9.02
CA VAL A 169 -3.89 3.66 8.41
C VAL A 169 -2.61 4.47 8.60
N GLU A 170 -2.68 5.81 8.53
CA GLU A 170 -1.57 6.70 8.90
C GLU A 170 -1.10 6.49 10.35
N GLN A 171 -2.03 6.42 11.31
CA GLN A 171 -1.69 6.14 12.71
C GLN A 171 -1.06 4.76 12.91
N LEU A 172 -1.56 3.72 12.23
CA LEU A 172 -0.97 2.39 12.23
C LEU A 172 0.45 2.41 11.63
N ALA A 173 0.65 3.07 10.49
CA ALA A 173 1.94 3.19 9.83
C ALA A 173 2.96 3.92 10.73
N LEU A 174 2.57 5.05 11.35
CA LEU A 174 3.41 5.78 12.30
C LEU A 174 3.76 4.93 13.53
N LYS A 175 2.82 4.14 14.06
CA LYS A 175 3.11 3.22 15.17
C LYS A 175 4.10 2.12 14.75
N LEU A 176 3.93 1.52 13.58
CA LEU A 176 4.86 0.54 13.02
C LEU A 176 6.26 1.15 12.78
N MET A 177 6.35 2.39 12.31
CA MET A 177 7.62 3.12 12.19
C MET A 177 8.29 3.32 13.55
N GLY A 178 7.55 3.61 14.62
CA GLY A 178 8.10 3.68 15.98
C GLY A 178 8.66 2.34 16.48
N LEU A 179 7.98 1.23 16.17
CA LEU A 179 8.51 -0.11 16.47
C LEU A 179 9.77 -0.43 15.66
N ILE A 180 9.83 -0.02 14.38
CA ILE A 180 11.03 -0.14 13.55
C ILE A 180 12.20 0.68 14.12
N ALA A 181 11.94 1.87 14.69
CA ALA A 181 12.99 2.62 15.38
C ALA A 181 13.56 1.85 16.58
N LEU A 182 12.70 1.23 17.41
CA LEU A 182 13.13 0.39 18.54
C LEU A 182 13.93 -0.83 18.08
N ILE A 183 13.55 -1.49 16.98
CA ILE A 183 14.31 -2.61 16.37
C ILE A 183 15.73 -2.18 15.98
N LEU A 184 15.90 -0.94 15.52
CA LEU A 184 17.18 -0.35 15.13
C LEU A 184 17.99 0.17 16.33
N GLY A 185 17.50 0.02 17.56
CA GLY A 185 18.14 0.55 18.78
C GLY A 185 18.03 2.07 18.93
N LEU A 186 17.02 2.67 18.29
CA LEU A 186 16.75 4.11 18.30
C LEU A 186 15.52 4.42 19.18
N PRO A 187 15.34 5.66 19.68
CA PRO A 187 14.11 6.07 20.35
C PRO A 187 12.87 5.85 19.48
N GLU A 188 11.73 5.47 20.07
CA GLU A 188 10.47 5.22 19.35
C GLU A 188 10.04 6.42 18.49
N ASP A 189 10.29 7.65 18.94
CA ASP A 189 9.94 8.89 18.25
C ASP A 189 10.96 9.33 17.19
N ARG A 190 12.03 8.55 16.95
CA ARG A 190 13.15 8.91 16.06
C ARG A 190 12.71 9.34 14.66
N PHE A 191 11.70 8.70 14.10
CA PHE A 191 11.21 9.00 12.76
C PHE A 191 10.13 10.09 12.71
N THR A 192 9.51 10.43 13.85
CA THR A 192 8.38 11.37 13.94
C THR A 192 8.68 12.73 13.32
N SER A 193 9.92 13.24 13.39
CA SER A 193 10.29 14.51 12.76
C SER A 193 10.26 14.47 11.23
N TYR A 194 10.57 13.32 10.62
CA TYR A 194 10.58 13.15 9.17
C TYR A 194 9.16 13.04 8.60
N PHE A 195 8.19 12.59 9.41
CA PHE A 195 6.80 12.44 9.00
C PHE A 195 5.89 13.65 9.33
N LYS A 196 6.44 14.82 9.71
CA LYS A 196 5.62 16.02 10.02
C LYS A 196 4.95 16.63 8.80
N GLU A 197 5.69 16.74 7.70
CA GLU A 197 5.19 17.13 6.38
C GLU A 197 5.28 15.92 5.45
N GLN A 198 4.69 14.81 5.88
CA GLN A 198 4.71 13.54 5.18
C GLN A 198 3.88 13.59 3.88
N THR A 199 4.35 12.88 2.86
CA THR A 199 3.81 12.89 1.49
C THR A 199 3.14 11.56 1.11
N SER A 200 2.79 10.76 2.12
CA SER A 200 2.11 9.46 1.96
C SER A 200 0.76 9.66 1.31
N PHE A 201 0.51 8.82 0.32
CA PHE A 201 -0.72 8.76 -0.43
C PHE A 201 -1.32 7.36 -0.26
N ILE A 202 -2.62 7.25 -0.48
CA ILE A 202 -3.35 6.01 -0.52
C ILE A 202 -3.74 5.76 -1.97
N ARG A 203 -3.43 4.56 -2.43
CA ARG A 203 -3.73 4.09 -3.78
C ARG A 203 -4.82 3.04 -3.73
N LEU A 204 -5.98 3.37 -4.28
CA LEU A 204 -7.00 2.38 -4.60
C LEU A 204 -6.58 1.73 -5.93
N ASN A 205 -6.32 0.41 -5.95
CA ASN A 205 -6.07 -0.34 -7.19
C ASN A 205 -7.32 -1.18 -7.53
N HIS A 206 -7.66 -1.29 -8.82
CA HIS A 206 -8.66 -2.21 -9.31
C HIS A 206 -8.10 -3.05 -10.47
N TYR A 207 -8.20 -4.37 -10.31
CA TYR A 207 -7.69 -5.37 -11.25
C TYR A 207 -8.88 -6.04 -11.96
N PRO A 208 -9.28 -5.58 -13.17
CA PRO A 208 -10.38 -6.20 -13.89
C PRO A 208 -9.98 -7.61 -14.38
N PRO A 209 -10.94 -8.53 -14.61
CA PRO A 209 -10.64 -9.86 -15.14
C PRO A 209 -9.82 -9.82 -16.45
N CYS A 210 -8.68 -10.50 -16.50
CA CYS A 210 -7.82 -10.54 -17.67
C CYS A 210 -8.16 -11.72 -18.60
N PRO A 211 -8.25 -11.54 -19.94
CA PRO A 211 -8.45 -12.63 -20.89
C PRO A 211 -7.20 -13.49 -21.15
N SER A 212 -6.01 -12.98 -20.82
CA SER A 212 -4.70 -13.63 -21.02
C SER A 212 -3.79 -13.45 -19.80
N PRO A 213 -4.18 -13.98 -18.61
CA PRO A 213 -3.40 -13.82 -17.38
C PRO A 213 -1.99 -14.42 -17.47
N GLU A 214 -1.73 -15.36 -18.37
CA GLU A 214 -0.40 -15.92 -18.66
C GLU A 214 0.57 -14.97 -19.40
N LEU A 215 0.05 -13.87 -19.95
CA LEU A 215 0.84 -12.87 -20.68
C LEU A 215 0.99 -11.53 -19.95
N THR A 216 0.10 -11.23 -19.00
CA THR A 216 0.00 -9.91 -18.35
C THR A 216 0.36 -9.96 -16.86
N LEU A 217 0.56 -8.81 -16.23
CA LEU A 217 0.63 -8.69 -14.77
C LEU A 217 -0.28 -7.55 -14.31
N GLY A 218 -0.95 -7.72 -13.16
CA GLY A 218 -1.74 -6.65 -12.53
C GLY A 218 -0.86 -5.48 -12.07
N VAL A 219 0.33 -5.78 -11.55
CA VAL A 219 1.47 -4.85 -11.42
C VAL A 219 2.75 -5.62 -11.71
N GLY A 220 3.67 -5.04 -12.49
CA GLY A 220 4.97 -5.65 -12.78
C GLY A 220 5.89 -5.78 -11.56
N ARG A 221 7.02 -6.47 -11.73
CA ARG A 221 8.02 -6.72 -10.66
C ARG A 221 8.72 -5.43 -10.22
N HIS A 222 8.38 -4.89 -9.04
CA HIS A 222 8.93 -3.63 -8.50
C HIS A 222 9.34 -3.76 -7.01
N LYS A 223 9.72 -2.61 -6.42
CA LYS A 223 9.81 -2.35 -4.98
C LYS A 223 9.12 -1.01 -4.71
N ASP A 224 8.71 -0.78 -3.48
CA ASP A 224 8.14 0.50 -3.06
C ASP A 224 9.25 1.49 -2.71
N GLY A 225 9.20 2.70 -3.27
CA GLY A 225 10.18 3.75 -2.99
C GLY A 225 9.99 4.45 -1.64
N GLY A 226 8.85 4.24 -0.98
CA GLY A 226 8.50 4.86 0.30
C GLY A 226 9.23 4.26 1.50
N ALA A 227 8.72 4.56 2.70
CA ALA A 227 9.25 4.00 3.96
C ALA A 227 8.57 2.69 4.36
N LEU A 228 7.23 2.68 4.34
CA LEU A 228 6.40 1.55 4.77
C LEU A 228 5.09 1.56 3.97
N THR A 229 4.66 0.39 3.52
CA THR A 229 3.35 0.19 2.87
C THR A 229 2.45 -0.62 3.80
N VAL A 230 1.17 -0.23 3.89
CA VAL A 230 0.11 -0.94 4.62
C VAL A 230 -0.99 -1.32 3.63
N LEU A 231 -1.10 -2.60 3.32
CA LEU A 231 -1.91 -3.11 2.22
C LEU A 231 -3.01 -4.07 2.71
N PRO A 232 -4.31 -3.71 2.62
CA PRO A 232 -5.38 -4.70 2.67
C PRO A 232 -5.38 -5.51 1.37
N GLN A 233 -5.74 -6.79 1.47
CA GLN A 233 -6.09 -7.63 0.33
C GLN A 233 -7.58 -7.97 0.41
N ASP A 234 -8.23 -8.10 -0.75
CA ASP A 234 -9.55 -8.72 -0.83
C ASP A 234 -9.43 -10.27 -0.85
N ASP A 235 -10.58 -10.95 -0.91
CA ASP A 235 -10.65 -12.41 -0.95
C ASP A 235 -10.07 -13.04 -2.24
N VAL A 236 -9.73 -12.23 -3.27
CA VAL A 236 -9.08 -12.70 -4.51
C VAL A 236 -7.56 -12.75 -4.34
N GLY A 237 -6.99 -11.74 -3.69
CA GLY A 237 -5.56 -11.65 -3.43
C GLY A 237 -4.74 -11.41 -4.71
N GLY A 238 -3.69 -12.23 -4.93
CA GLY A 238 -2.83 -12.14 -6.12
C GLY A 238 -1.53 -11.34 -5.92
N LEU A 239 -1.23 -10.90 -4.69
CA LEU A 239 0.10 -10.41 -4.34
C LEU A 239 1.08 -11.58 -4.35
N GLU A 240 2.22 -11.41 -5.02
CA GLU A 240 3.37 -12.30 -4.93
C GLU A 240 4.58 -11.53 -4.41
N VAL A 241 5.35 -12.13 -3.50
CA VAL A 241 6.60 -11.57 -2.97
C VAL A 241 7.78 -12.42 -3.39
N LYS A 242 8.90 -11.79 -3.71
CA LYS A 242 10.12 -12.50 -4.08
C LYS A 242 10.92 -12.85 -2.81
N ARG A 243 10.96 -14.14 -2.45
CA ARG A 243 11.67 -14.63 -1.27
C ARG A 243 13.19 -14.44 -1.42
N LYS A 244 13.85 -13.89 -0.39
CA LYS A 244 15.29 -13.54 -0.44
C LYS A 244 16.23 -14.76 -0.52
N THR A 245 15.82 -15.92 0.02
CA THR A 245 16.69 -17.09 0.20
C THR A 245 16.96 -17.89 -1.09
N ASP A 246 15.99 -17.94 -1.99
CA ASP A 246 16.04 -18.71 -3.25
C ASP A 246 15.59 -17.90 -4.47
N GLY A 247 14.99 -16.73 -4.28
CA GLY A 247 14.56 -15.84 -5.35
C GLY A 247 13.25 -16.26 -6.03
N GLU A 248 12.53 -17.24 -5.48
CA GLU A 248 11.21 -17.63 -6.00
C GLU A 248 10.13 -16.59 -5.65
N TRP A 249 9.11 -16.54 -6.50
CA TRP A 249 7.91 -15.74 -6.28
C TRP A 249 6.88 -16.57 -5.50
N ILE A 250 6.38 -16.00 -4.42
CA ILE A 250 5.62 -16.69 -3.39
C ILE A 250 4.31 -15.95 -3.17
N TRP A 251 3.18 -16.64 -3.32
CA TRP A 251 1.85 -16.04 -3.24
C TRP A 251 1.45 -15.72 -1.80
N VAL A 252 1.13 -14.45 -1.53
CA VAL A 252 0.66 -13.98 -0.23
C VAL A 252 -0.84 -14.25 -0.11
N LYS A 253 -1.16 -15.26 0.70
CA LYS A 253 -2.53 -15.65 1.01
C LYS A 253 -3.23 -14.54 1.80
N PRO A 254 -4.37 -14.00 1.33
CA PRO A 254 -5.17 -13.07 2.11
C PRO A 254 -5.55 -13.68 3.45
N THR A 255 -5.19 -13.01 4.54
CA THR A 255 -5.62 -13.38 5.90
C THR A 255 -6.77 -12.45 6.32
N PRO A 256 -7.93 -12.98 6.76
CA PRO A 256 -9.06 -12.15 7.17
C PRO A 256 -8.69 -11.14 8.26
N ASN A 257 -9.09 -9.88 8.08
CA ASN A 257 -8.80 -8.77 9.00
C ASN A 257 -7.29 -8.56 9.27
N ALA A 258 -6.44 -8.79 8.26
CA ALA A 258 -5.02 -8.51 8.31
C ALA A 258 -4.60 -7.45 7.29
N TYR A 259 -3.54 -6.71 7.61
CA TYR A 259 -2.79 -5.92 6.63
C TYR A 259 -1.48 -6.62 6.31
N VAL A 260 -1.13 -6.70 5.02
CA VAL A 260 0.25 -6.93 4.60
C VAL A 260 1.03 -5.64 4.82
N ILE A 261 2.16 -5.76 5.50
CA ILE A 261 3.12 -4.69 5.75
C ILE A 261 4.39 -5.01 4.98
N ASN A 262 4.95 -4.03 4.28
CA ASN A 262 6.30 -4.14 3.73
C ASN A 262 7.11 -2.86 3.92
N VAL A 263 8.42 -3.04 4.10
CA VAL A 263 9.39 -1.94 4.11
C VAL A 263 9.67 -1.51 2.67
N GLY A 264 9.78 -0.21 2.45
CA GLY A 264 10.21 0.36 1.17
C GLY A 264 11.69 0.73 1.17
N ASP A 265 12.21 1.17 0.03
CA ASP A 265 13.65 1.47 -0.17
C ASP A 265 14.16 2.68 0.64
N SER A 266 13.29 3.43 1.35
CA SER A 266 13.70 4.58 2.19
C SER A 266 14.13 4.23 3.63
N ILE A 267 14.03 2.97 4.07
CA ILE A 267 14.26 2.52 5.46
C ILE A 267 15.29 1.38 5.56
#